data_AF-F4XZD6-F1
#
_entry.id   AF-F4XZD6-F1
#
_cell.length_a   1.000
_cell.length_b   1.000
_cell.length_c   1.000
_cell.angle_alpha   90.00
_cell.angle_beta   90.00
_cell.angle_gamma   90.00
#
_symmetry.space_group_name_H-M   'P 1'
#
loop_
_entity.id
_entity.type
_entity.pdbx_description
1 polymer ?
#
loop_
_entity_poly.entity_id
_entity_poly.type
_entity_poly.pdbx_seq_one_letter_code
_entity_poly.pdbx_strand_id
1 'polypeptide(L)'
;MLDRRRASSGSPTKGDSLIMSYSERLHPWVVIRLLPKMQRRVVARFRNRSDAEGHLWALKRLMPDAQFVIVFDVGNLDLGNPMDEES
;
A
#
# COMPACT_ATOMS: atom_id res chain seq x y z
N MET A 1 -19.47 -10.87 25.20
CA MET A 1 -19.87 -10.30 23.89
C MET A 1 -19.37 -8.86 23.88
N LEU A 2 -18.12 -8.64 23.45
CA LEU A 2 -17.46 -7.33 23.51
C LEU A 2 -16.93 -6.96 22.13
N ASP A 3 -17.32 -5.75 21.74
CA ASP A 3 -17.01 -5.00 20.53
C ASP A 3 -15.55 -5.07 20.07
N ARG A 4 -15.35 -5.42 18.79
CA ARG A 4 -14.10 -5.17 18.07
C ARG A 4 -14.08 -3.71 17.60
N ARG A 5 -13.67 -2.79 18.49
CA ARG A 5 -13.23 -1.46 18.04
C ARG A 5 -11.91 -1.61 17.28
N ARG A 6 -11.97 -1.59 15.95
CA ARG A 6 -10.82 -1.32 15.07
C ARG A 6 -10.51 0.17 15.19
N ALA A 7 -9.68 0.54 16.15
CA ALA A 7 -9.01 1.83 16.17
C ALA A 7 -7.61 1.63 15.57
N SER A 8 -7.44 1.94 14.28
CA SER A 8 -6.12 2.23 13.74
C SER A 8 -5.89 3.74 13.89
N SER A 9 -5.52 4.17 15.10
CA SER A 9 -4.96 5.51 15.32
C SER A 9 -3.47 5.36 15.58
N GLY A 10 -2.68 5.54 14.53
CA GLY A 10 -1.25 5.78 14.63
C GLY A 10 -0.95 7.05 13.83
N SER A 11 -0.77 8.16 14.53
CA SER A 11 -0.31 9.42 13.95
C SER A 11 1.09 9.21 13.33
N PRO A 12 1.41 9.76 12.15
CA PRO A 12 2.72 9.53 11.54
C PRO A 12 3.77 10.39 12.24
N THR A 13 4.68 9.77 12.98
CA THR A 13 5.90 10.40 13.48
C THR A 13 6.87 10.62 12.31
N LYS A 14 7.47 11.81 12.33
CA LYS A 14 8.35 12.39 11.31
C LYS A 14 9.70 11.63 11.29
N GLY A 15 9.68 10.41 10.77
CA GLY A 15 10.81 9.47 10.75
C GLY A 15 10.43 8.06 10.25
N ASP A 16 9.14 7.70 10.34
CA ASP A 16 8.64 6.34 10.04
C ASP A 16 8.13 6.17 8.60
N SER A 17 8.26 7.20 7.76
CA SER A 17 7.61 7.28 6.44
C SER A 17 8.20 6.37 5.36
N LEU A 18 9.16 5.51 5.69
CA LEU A 18 9.77 4.57 4.73
C LEU A 18 9.69 3.10 5.17
N ILE A 19 9.26 2.80 6.40
CA ILE A 19 9.27 1.43 6.92
C ILE A 19 7.90 0.79 6.69
N MET A 20 7.72 0.15 5.52
CA MET A 20 6.55 -0.68 5.27
C MET A 20 6.46 -1.79 6.32
N SER A 21 5.26 -1.99 6.87
CA SER A 21 5.01 -3.10 7.80
C SER A 21 5.25 -4.44 7.11
N TYR A 22 5.58 -5.47 7.89
CA TYR A 22 5.81 -6.81 7.36
C TYR A 22 4.62 -7.33 6.54
N SER A 23 3.38 -7.03 6.99
CA SER A 23 2.16 -7.36 6.25
C SER A 23 2.12 -6.67 4.89
N GLU A 24 2.51 -5.41 4.78
CA GLU A 24 2.49 -4.69 3.50
C GLU A 24 3.54 -5.23 2.52
N ARG A 25 4.70 -5.66 3.01
CA ARG A 25 5.75 -6.31 2.19
C ARG A 25 5.27 -7.64 1.58
N LEU A 26 4.43 -8.38 2.29
CA LEU A 26 3.81 -9.62 1.78
C LEU A 26 2.73 -9.40 0.71
N HIS A 27 2.28 -8.16 0.52
CA HIS A 27 1.24 -7.79 -0.44
C HIS A 27 1.78 -6.72 -1.41
N PRO A 28 2.69 -7.09 -2.32
CA PRO A 28 3.40 -6.13 -3.13
C PRO A 28 2.59 -5.59 -4.32
N TRP A 29 1.46 -6.21 -4.66
CA TRP A 29 0.63 -5.76 -5.78
C TRP A 29 -0.40 -4.74 -5.29
N VAL A 30 -0.24 -3.48 -5.68
CA VAL A 30 -1.02 -2.35 -5.16
C VAL A 30 -1.93 -1.80 -6.24
N VAL A 31 -3.23 -1.74 -5.95
CA VAL A 31 -4.20 -1.01 -6.79
C VAL A 31 -4.27 0.43 -6.29
N ILE A 32 -3.97 1.37 -7.17
CA ILE A 32 -3.96 2.80 -6.88
C ILE A 32 -5.02 3.50 -7.73
N ARG A 33 -5.81 4.37 -7.11
CA ARG A 33 -6.68 5.31 -7.79
C ARG A 33 -5.92 6.60 -8.08
N LEU A 34 -5.96 7.04 -9.32
CA LEU A 34 -5.46 8.34 -9.74
C LEU A 34 -6.57 9.38 -9.54
N LEU A 35 -6.20 10.50 -8.91
CA LEU A 35 -7.09 11.60 -8.59
C LEU A 35 -6.58 12.87 -9.30
N PRO A 36 -7.44 13.89 -9.47
CA PRO A 36 -7.02 15.17 -10.01
C PRO A 36 -5.84 15.77 -9.25
N LYS A 37 -5.10 16.67 -9.90
CA LYS A 37 -3.91 17.33 -9.32
C LYS A 37 -2.79 16.34 -8.99
N MET A 38 -2.62 15.29 -9.81
CA MET A 38 -1.55 14.28 -9.65
C MET A 38 -1.60 13.53 -8.31
N GLN A 39 -2.76 13.48 -7.67
CA GLN A 39 -2.91 12.79 -6.40
C GLN A 39 -3.09 11.28 -6.63
N ARG A 40 -2.52 10.48 -5.72
CA ARG A 40 -2.55 9.02 -5.79
C ARG A 40 -3.07 8.48 -4.47
N ARG A 41 -4.03 7.54 -4.52
CA ARG A 41 -4.58 6.90 -3.33
C ARG A 41 -4.51 5.39 -3.46
N VAL A 42 -3.87 4.73 -2.49
CA VAL A 42 -3.89 3.27 -2.38
C VAL A 42 -5.31 2.82 -2.05
N VAL A 43 -5.86 1.93 -2.87
CA VAL A 43 -7.19 1.35 -2.69
C VAL A 43 -7.08 0.02 -1.94
N ALA A 44 -6.17 -0.85 -2.39
CA ALA A 44 -5.93 -2.16 -1.81
C ALA A 44 -4.55 -2.70 -2.18
N ARG A 45 -4.03 -3.63 -1.37
CA ARG A 45 -2.80 -4.40 -1.62
C ARG A 45 -3.13 -5.88 -1.70
N PHE A 46 -2.44 -6.60 -2.59
CA PHE A 46 -2.67 -8.01 -2.89
C PHE A 46 -1.35 -8.78 -2.90
N ARG A 47 -1.44 -10.07 -2.55
CA ARG A 47 -0.28 -10.97 -2.54
C ARG A 47 0.16 -11.38 -3.94
N ASN A 48 -0.79 -11.52 -4.86
CA ASN A 48 -0.54 -11.89 -6.25
C ASN A 48 -1.18 -10.88 -7.21
N ARG A 49 -0.70 -10.87 -8.46
CA ARG A 49 -1.13 -9.94 -9.49
C ARG A 49 -2.56 -10.23 -9.97
N SER A 50 -2.93 -11.50 -10.09
CA SER A 50 -4.23 -11.92 -10.62
C SER A 50 -5.40 -11.42 -9.77
N ASP A 51 -5.27 -11.46 -8.44
CA ASP A 51 -6.26 -10.91 -7.51
C ASP A 51 -6.37 -9.39 -7.65
N ALA A 52 -5.24 -8.70 -7.79
CA ALA A 52 -5.22 -7.25 -8.02
C ALA A 52 -5.89 -6.88 -9.35
N GLU A 53 -5.66 -7.65 -10.41
CA GLU A 53 -6.31 -7.48 -11.70
C GLU A 53 -7.82 -7.73 -11.59
N GLY A 54 -8.25 -8.83 -10.98
CA GLY A 54 -9.67 -9.10 -10.75
C GLY A 54 -10.38 -7.98 -10.00
N HIS A 55 -9.72 -7.43 -8.97
CA HIS A 55 -10.23 -6.28 -8.23
C HIS A 55 -10.28 -5.00 -9.08
N LEU A 56 -9.25 -4.73 -9.89
CA LEU A 56 -9.22 -3.62 -10.83
C LEU A 56 -10.37 -3.70 -11.85
N TRP A 57 -10.66 -4.89 -12.38
CA TRP A 57 -11.78 -5.10 -13.31
C TRP A 57 -13.13 -4.77 -12.66
N ALA A 58 -13.34 -5.18 -11.42
CA ALA A 58 -14.54 -4.82 -10.66
C ALA A 58 -14.64 -3.30 -10.44
N LEU A 59 -13.53 -2.64 -10.07
CA LEU A 59 -13.49 -1.18 -9.86
C LEU A 59 -13.79 -0.40 -11.13
N LYS A 60 -13.26 -0.83 -12.28
CA LYS A 60 -13.54 -0.20 -13.58
C LYS A 60 -15.01 -0.33 -13.98
N ARG A 61 -15.67 -1.44 -13.61
CA ARG A 61 -17.11 -1.62 -13.86
C ARG A 61 -17.97 -0.72 -12.97
N LEU A 62 -17.57 -0.54 -11.71
CA LEU A 62 -18.29 0.29 -10.74
C LEU A 62 -18.05 1.79 -10.95
N MET A 63 -16.86 2.17 -11.42
CA MET A 63 -16.41 3.55 -11.57
C MET A 63 -15.68 3.73 -12.91
N PRO A 64 -16.39 3.73 -14.04
CA PRO A 64 -15.78 3.78 -15.37
C PRO A 64 -14.96 5.06 -15.62
N ASP A 65 -15.36 6.18 -15.01
CA ASP A 65 -14.68 7.47 -15.15
C ASP A 65 -13.42 7.59 -14.27
N ALA A 66 -13.24 6.68 -13.31
CA ALA A 66 -12.07 6.72 -12.43
C ALA A 66 -10.88 5.99 -13.05
N GLN A 67 -9.71 6.61 -12.94
CA GLN A 67 -8.47 6.01 -13.41
C GLN A 67 -7.82 5.21 -12.29
N PHE A 68 -7.43 3.98 -12.62
CA PHE A 68 -6.79 3.05 -11.70
C PHE A 68 -5.58 2.41 -12.36
N VAL A 69 -4.55 2.15 -11.57
CA VAL A 69 -3.31 1.50 -11.99
C VAL A 69 -2.90 0.45 -10.98
N ILE A 70 -2.22 -0.60 -11.46
CA ILE A 70 -1.57 -1.59 -10.60
C ILE A 70 -0.07 -1.28 -10.58
N VAL A 71 0.49 -1.23 -9.39
CA VAL A 71 1.92 -1.00 -9.17
C VAL A 71 2.47 -2.17 -8.34
N PHE A 72 3.66 -2.62 -8.69
CA PHE A 72 4.43 -3.52 -7.83
C PHE A 72 5.28 -2.68 -6.88
N ASP A 73 4.96 -2.75 -5.58
CA ASP A 73 5.58 -1.96 -4.53
C ASP A 73 5.95 -2.89 -3.36
N VAL A 74 7.23 -3.18 -3.23
CA VAL A 74 7.80 -4.03 -2.16
C VAL A 74 8.31 -3.21 -0.97
N GLY A 75 8.13 -1.88 -1.00
CA GLY A 75 8.77 -0.97 -0.07
C GLY A 75 10.26 -0.87 -0.35
N ASN A 76 10.85 0.28 -0.08
CA ASN A 76 12.30 0.38 -0.07
C ASN A 76 12.78 -0.39 1.17
N LEU A 77 13.25 -1.61 0.97
CA LEU A 77 14.00 -2.35 1.99
C LEU A 77 15.18 -1.44 2.38
N ASP A 78 15.15 -0.96 3.63
CA ASP A 78 16.18 -0.19 4.32
C ASP A 78 17.16 0.59 3.43
N LEU A 79 16.90 1.89 3.23
CA LEU A 79 18.00 2.81 2.93
C LEU A 79 18.94 2.83 4.14
N GLY A 80 19.91 1.91 4.11
CA GLY A 80 21.05 1.82 4.99
C GLY A 80 20.72 1.22 6.36
N ASN A 81 21.19 0.00 6.61
CA ASN A 81 21.92 -0.19 7.86
C ASN A 81 23.26 0.54 7.69
N PRO A 82 23.51 1.73 8.27
CA PRO A 82 24.87 2.16 8.58
C PRO A 82 25.36 1.43 9.85
N MET A 83 25.20 0.11 9.88
CA MET A 83 25.65 -0.74 10.99
C MET A 83 26.57 -1.84 10.44
N ASP A 84 27.45 -1.42 9.53
CA ASP A 84 28.72 -2.11 9.26
C ASP A 84 29.88 -1.25 9.80
N GLU A 85 29.63 -0.36 10.76
CA GLU A 85 30.69 0.22 11.61
C GLU A 85 30.78 -0.59 12.90
N GLU A 86 31.95 -1.23 13.08
CA GLU A 86 32.53 -1.73 14.33
C GLU A 86 32.20 -3.17 14.76
N SER A 87 33.00 -4.14 14.28
CA SER A 87 34.15 -4.68 15.03
C SER A 87 35.02 -5.63 14.20
#